data_AF-R7QVP9-F1
#
_entry.id   AF-R7QVP9-F1
#
_cell.length_a   1.000
_cell.length_b   1.000
_cell.length_c   1.000
_cell.angle_alpha   90.00
_cell.angle_beta   90.00
_cell.angle_gamma   90.00
#
_symmetry.space_group_name_H-M   'P 1'
#
loop_
_entity.id
_entity.type
_entity.pdbx_description
1 polymer ?
#
loop_
_entity_poly.entity_id
_entity_poly.type
_entity_poly.pdbx_seq_one_letter_code
_entity_poly.pdbx_strand_id
1 'polypeptide(L)'
;MPHEVVPLVDSASTSPRFRASAPPSKGRFTSSAALICVIFVAAVLVAHYLLWSASVRPDHLEGPDVLALAKEGGEPPKEGGEPPKEEGEPPTAPVAVQGDVIPPAVEEDPHDPPDTSVAVLPAPGDRQCKGIKYAFDNDGKPCMDLKTPMYKQLIYVTDRPDVQYLYCGIPKNGCTYHLAMLNRIYGAKNYESAATIHDKDRKNIFTLYARDSETIARMLSNETLPKYMVIRNPLRRTLSAYLDKVEPYLPESIRTSATFHDWIYDQFPVDLPADYDWRSTNPHWKPEREFCGYKIRDVQKVFKVFRVENPEDYVEYLYTIIPEKYLKDGWGRKENMNFRDHVLGPRKRTGNTDEKFERYFDDLDVFDHMAMILKQDIDVLGYREEVDEMRANLKRRMKVA
;
A
#
# COMPACT_ATOMS: atom_id res chain seq x y z
N MET A 1 38.27 -37.33 -59.81
CA MET A 1 38.41 -35.90 -60.18
C MET A 1 37.57 -35.08 -59.22
N PRO A 2 38.03 -33.88 -58.84
CA PRO A 2 38.17 -33.49 -57.44
C PRO A 2 36.92 -32.86 -56.84
N HIS A 3 36.76 -33.08 -55.53
CA HIS A 3 35.86 -32.34 -54.66
C HIS A 3 36.35 -30.89 -54.55
N GLU A 4 35.51 -29.96 -54.97
CA GLU A 4 35.72 -28.53 -54.84
C GLU A 4 35.39 -28.09 -53.40
N VAL A 5 36.41 -27.58 -52.72
CA VAL A 5 36.32 -27.04 -51.36
C VAL A 5 35.83 -25.60 -51.47
N VAL A 6 34.62 -25.34 -50.97
CA VAL A 6 34.07 -23.98 -50.84
C VAL A 6 34.63 -23.36 -49.55
N PRO A 7 35.27 -22.17 -49.60
CA PRO A 7 35.78 -21.53 -48.40
C PRO A 7 34.66 -20.85 -47.60
N LEU A 8 34.73 -21.00 -46.27
CA LEU A 8 33.99 -20.21 -45.29
C LEU A 8 34.33 -18.72 -45.48
N VAL A 9 33.31 -17.90 -45.70
CA VAL A 9 33.42 -16.43 -45.65
C VAL A 9 33.03 -15.99 -44.25
N ASP A 10 33.98 -15.41 -43.53
CA ASP A 10 33.79 -14.73 -42.25
C ASP A 10 32.87 -13.51 -42.44
N SER A 11 31.67 -13.56 -41.88
CA SER A 11 30.78 -12.40 -41.78
C SER A 11 31.20 -11.53 -40.59
N ALA A 12 32.06 -10.55 -40.85
CA ALA A 12 32.35 -9.46 -39.92
C ALA A 12 31.11 -8.56 -39.77
N SER A 13 30.42 -8.68 -38.63
CA SER A 13 29.38 -7.75 -38.19
C SER A 13 30.03 -6.44 -37.74
N THR A 14 30.03 -5.44 -38.61
CA THR A 14 30.37 -4.05 -38.27
C THR A 14 29.14 -3.35 -37.71
N SER A 15 29.02 -3.27 -36.38
CA SER A 15 28.08 -2.36 -35.72
C SER A 15 28.53 -0.90 -35.90
N PRO A 16 27.65 0.03 -36.25
CA PRO A 16 28.01 1.44 -36.40
C PRO A 16 28.27 2.07 -35.03
N ARG A 17 29.49 2.59 -34.84
CA ARG A 17 29.83 3.47 -33.71
C ARG A 17 29.08 4.80 -33.87
N PHE A 18 28.05 5.01 -33.07
CA PHE A 18 27.48 6.35 -32.86
C PHE A 18 28.52 7.24 -32.19
N ARG A 19 29.02 8.25 -32.93
CA ARG A 19 29.74 9.39 -32.34
C ARG A 19 28.72 10.26 -31.62
N ALA A 20 28.81 10.32 -30.29
CA ALA A 20 28.13 11.35 -29.52
C ALA A 20 28.69 12.72 -29.91
N SER A 21 27.87 13.54 -30.56
CA SER A 21 28.12 14.96 -30.78
C SER A 21 28.08 15.69 -29.42
N ALA A 22 29.10 16.53 -29.18
CA ALA A 22 29.20 17.36 -27.98
C ALA A 22 27.95 18.25 -27.81
N PRO A 23 27.49 18.50 -26.57
CA PRO A 23 26.35 19.36 -26.33
C PRO A 23 26.65 20.81 -26.77
N PRO A 24 25.68 21.51 -27.37
CA PRO A 24 25.85 22.91 -27.73
C PRO A 24 26.10 23.75 -26.47
N SER A 25 27.04 24.69 -26.58
CA SER A 25 27.36 25.63 -25.51
C SER A 25 26.11 26.41 -25.09
N LYS A 26 25.90 26.51 -23.78
CA LYS A 26 24.80 27.27 -23.17
C LYS A 26 24.94 28.75 -23.57
N GLY A 27 24.19 29.16 -24.59
CA GLY A 27 23.98 30.55 -24.91
C GLY A 27 23.28 31.25 -23.74
N ARG A 28 23.87 32.35 -23.26
CA ARG A 28 23.25 33.21 -22.25
C ARG A 28 21.97 33.82 -22.84
N PHE A 29 20.82 33.29 -22.47
CA PHE A 29 19.55 33.96 -22.68
C PHE A 29 19.53 35.25 -21.85
N THR A 30 19.31 36.38 -22.51
CA THR A 30 19.18 37.67 -21.84
C THR A 30 17.86 37.72 -21.07
N SER A 31 17.93 38.23 -19.83
CA SER A 31 16.86 38.26 -18.82
C SER A 31 15.51 38.77 -19.33
N SER A 32 15.51 39.61 -20.37
CA SER A 32 14.30 40.26 -20.90
C SER A 32 13.36 39.29 -21.65
N ALA A 33 13.88 38.27 -22.34
CA ALA A 33 13.05 37.34 -23.10
C ALA A 33 12.26 36.38 -22.19
N ALA A 34 12.87 35.96 -21.06
CA ALA A 34 12.21 35.13 -20.06
C ALA A 34 11.07 35.89 -19.37
N LEU A 35 11.26 37.18 -19.07
CA LEU A 35 10.24 38.00 -18.44
C LEU A 35 9.02 38.22 -19.34
N ILE A 36 9.23 38.43 -20.65
CA ILE A 36 8.13 38.58 -21.62
C ILE A 36 7.32 37.28 -21.72
N CYS A 37 7.99 36.12 -21.71
CA CYS A 37 7.32 34.81 -21.74
C CYS A 37 6.43 34.59 -20.51
N VAL A 38 6.92 34.93 -19.31
CA VAL A 38 6.16 34.80 -18.06
C VAL A 38 4.93 35.72 -18.06
N ILE A 39 5.07 36.96 -18.52
CA ILE A 39 3.95 37.91 -18.59
C ILE A 39 2.88 37.41 -19.58
N PHE A 40 3.29 36.87 -20.73
CA PHE A 40 2.36 36.37 -21.74
C PHE A 40 1.57 35.16 -21.25
N VAL A 41 2.23 34.21 -20.58
CA VAL A 41 1.55 33.04 -19.99
C VAL A 41 0.58 33.45 -18.89
N ALA A 42 0.95 34.40 -18.03
CA ALA A 42 0.06 34.91 -16.99
C ALA A 42 -1.19 35.60 -17.57
N ALA A 43 -1.02 36.40 -18.64
CA ALA A 43 -2.14 37.06 -19.31
C ALA A 43 -3.13 36.07 -19.94
N VAL A 44 -2.62 35.00 -20.56
CA VAL A 44 -3.46 33.93 -21.15
C VAL A 44 -4.26 33.20 -20.06
N LEU A 45 -3.64 32.87 -18.93
CA LEU A 45 -4.32 32.19 -17.82
C LEU A 45 -5.43 33.05 -17.20
N VAL A 46 -5.18 34.37 -17.02
CA VAL A 46 -6.19 35.30 -16.51
C VAL A 46 -7.36 35.43 -17.48
N ALA A 47 -7.09 35.56 -18.78
CA ALA A 47 -8.15 35.62 -19.80
C ALA A 47 -9.00 34.34 -19.81
N HIS A 48 -8.37 33.17 -19.67
CA HIS A 48 -9.07 31.89 -19.65
C HIS A 48 -9.95 31.72 -18.40
N TYR A 49 -9.47 32.18 -17.24
CA TYR A 49 -10.23 32.18 -15.99
C TYR A 49 -11.45 33.11 -16.07
N LEU A 50 -11.28 34.31 -16.62
CA LEU A 50 -12.38 35.26 -16.78
C LEU A 50 -13.46 34.73 -17.73
N LEU A 51 -13.07 34.11 -18.86
CA LEU A 51 -14.01 33.46 -19.78
C LEU A 51 -14.77 32.29 -19.15
N TRP A 52 -14.08 31.49 -18.33
CA TRP A 52 -14.70 30.38 -17.61
C TRP A 52 -15.71 30.89 -16.56
N SER A 53 -15.32 31.90 -15.77
CA SER A 53 -16.19 32.50 -14.75
C SER A 53 -17.45 33.17 -15.33
N ALA A 54 -17.36 33.75 -16.53
CA ALA A 54 -18.50 34.33 -17.22
C ALA A 54 -19.48 33.30 -17.80
N SER A 55 -19.04 32.04 -17.97
CA SER A 55 -19.85 30.96 -18.56
C SER A 55 -20.66 30.16 -17.54
N VAL A 56 -20.43 30.38 -16.23
CA VAL A 56 -21.18 29.72 -15.16
C VAL A 56 -22.28 30.68 -14.67
N ARG A 57 -23.46 30.62 -15.28
CA ARG A 57 -24.67 31.25 -14.72
C ARG A 57 -25.34 30.31 -13.71
N PRO A 58 -25.78 30.80 -12.55
CA PRO A 58 -26.50 30.01 -11.57
C PRO A 58 -28.00 30.13 -11.80
N ASP A 59 -28.53 29.51 -12.85
CA ASP A 59 -29.98 29.42 -13.06
C ASP A 59 -30.38 27.94 -13.23
N HIS A 60 -31.38 27.52 -12.45
CA HIS A 60 -32.06 26.22 -12.40
C HIS A 60 -31.60 25.20 -11.33
N LEU A 61 -32.10 25.41 -10.11
CA LEU A 61 -32.49 24.32 -9.21
C LEU A 61 -33.91 24.59 -8.67
N GLU A 62 -34.92 24.41 -9.52
CA GLU A 62 -36.28 24.09 -9.07
C GLU A 62 -36.64 22.74 -9.69
N GLY A 63 -36.63 21.70 -8.87
CA GLY A 63 -37.18 20.39 -9.20
C GLY A 63 -38.61 20.28 -8.67
N PRO A 64 -39.52 19.62 -9.41
CA PRO A 64 -40.92 19.53 -9.00
C PRO A 64 -41.14 18.49 -7.90
N ASP A 65 -42.12 18.81 -7.04
CA ASP A 65 -42.79 17.92 -6.10
C ASP A 65 -43.18 16.58 -6.74
N VAL A 66 -42.77 15.48 -6.11
CA VAL A 66 -43.37 14.16 -6.34
C VAL A 66 -43.74 13.57 -4.99
N LEU A 67 -44.98 13.85 -4.60
CA LEU A 67 -45.72 13.18 -3.54
C LEU A 67 -46.85 12.39 -4.20
N ALA A 68 -47.09 11.18 -3.69
CA ALA A 68 -48.13 10.21 -4.03
C ALA A 68 -47.78 9.16 -5.11
N LEU A 69 -47.48 7.95 -4.65
CA LEU A 69 -48.39 6.80 -4.80
C LEU A 69 -47.85 5.61 -3.98
N ALA A 70 -48.55 5.33 -2.90
CA ALA A 70 -48.48 4.06 -2.18
C ALA A 70 -49.79 3.31 -2.44
N LYS A 71 -49.71 2.06 -2.90
CA LYS A 71 -50.45 0.89 -2.39
C LYS A 71 -50.25 -0.31 -3.33
N GLU A 72 -50.49 -1.48 -2.73
CA GLU A 72 -50.38 -2.86 -3.23
C GLU A 72 -48.98 -3.46 -3.01
N GLY A 73 -48.73 -4.39 -2.10
CA GLY A 73 -49.62 -5.35 -1.43
C GLY A 73 -49.16 -6.76 -1.81
N GLY A 74 -48.27 -7.35 -1.02
CA GLY A 74 -47.80 -8.72 -1.21
C GLY A 74 -47.05 -9.22 0.03
N GLU A 75 -47.74 -10.02 0.85
CA GLU A 75 -47.17 -10.73 1.99
C GLU A 75 -46.25 -11.87 1.52
N PRO A 76 -45.06 -12.06 2.12
CA PRO A 76 -44.30 -13.29 1.98
C PRO A 76 -44.76 -14.36 3.00
N PRO A 77 -44.67 -15.66 2.64
CA PRO A 77 -45.15 -16.75 3.47
C PRO A 77 -44.29 -16.94 4.73
N LYS A 78 -44.99 -17.23 5.84
CA LYS A 78 -44.41 -17.66 7.11
C LYS A 78 -44.00 -19.13 7.01
N GLU A 79 -42.70 -19.40 7.03
CA GLU A 79 -42.20 -20.74 7.39
C GLU A 79 -41.74 -20.71 8.84
N GLY A 80 -42.47 -21.48 9.66
CA GLY A 80 -42.15 -21.76 11.04
C GLY A 80 -41.28 -23.02 11.16
N GLY A 81 -40.35 -22.98 12.10
CA GLY A 81 -39.53 -24.11 12.50
C GLY A 81 -38.64 -23.70 13.67
N GLU A 82 -39.20 -23.74 14.89
CA GLU A 82 -38.41 -23.68 16.14
C GLU A 82 -37.67 -25.02 16.34
N PRO A 83 -36.34 -25.01 16.54
CA PRO A 83 -35.65 -26.09 17.20
C PRO A 83 -35.59 -25.87 18.73
N PRO A 84 -35.48 -26.95 19.52
CA PRO A 84 -35.77 -26.96 20.95
C PRO A 84 -34.71 -26.24 21.80
N LYS A 85 -35.19 -25.67 22.91
CA LYS A 85 -34.40 -25.15 24.03
C LYS A 85 -33.66 -26.30 24.71
N GLU A 86 -32.34 -26.22 24.77
CA GLU A 86 -31.53 -27.07 25.63
C GLU A 86 -31.09 -26.22 26.83
N GLU A 87 -31.69 -26.52 27.98
CA GLU A 87 -31.36 -25.96 29.29
C GLU A 87 -30.16 -26.74 29.85
N GLY A 88 -29.04 -26.05 30.03
CA GLY A 88 -27.85 -26.57 30.73
C GLY A 88 -27.38 -25.55 31.76
N GLU A 89 -27.63 -25.84 33.03
CA GLU A 89 -27.17 -25.06 34.17
C GLU A 89 -25.64 -25.00 34.26
N PRO A 90 -25.06 -23.87 34.72
CA PRO A 90 -23.61 -23.73 34.92
C PRO A 90 -23.15 -24.36 36.24
N PRO A 91 -22.01 -25.09 36.27
CA PRO A 91 -21.41 -25.47 37.54
C PRO A 91 -20.72 -24.29 38.23
N THR A 92 -21.01 -24.24 39.52
CA THR A 92 -20.59 -23.35 40.58
C THR A 92 -19.06 -23.25 40.76
N ALA A 93 -18.62 -22.05 41.14
CA ALA A 93 -17.27 -21.72 41.58
C ALA A 93 -16.85 -22.45 42.87
N PRO A 94 -15.52 -22.58 43.11
CA PRO A 94 -15.00 -22.56 44.46
C PRO A 94 -14.40 -21.20 44.85
N VAL A 95 -14.61 -20.92 46.13
CA VAL A 95 -14.37 -19.72 46.92
C VAL A 95 -12.92 -19.64 47.43
N ALA A 96 -12.48 -18.40 47.63
CA ALA A 96 -11.43 -17.88 48.52
C ALA A 96 -9.94 -18.16 48.20
N VAL A 97 -9.10 -17.11 48.31
CA VAL A 97 -8.37 -16.79 49.55
C VAL A 97 -7.90 -15.31 49.50
N GLN A 98 -8.11 -14.62 50.62
CA GLN A 98 -7.64 -13.28 50.97
C GLN A 98 -6.11 -13.25 51.12
N GLY A 99 -5.50 -12.09 50.85
CA GLY A 99 -4.11 -11.83 51.18
C GLY A 99 -3.71 -10.39 50.90
N ASP A 100 -4.22 -9.45 51.72
CA ASP A 100 -3.67 -8.11 51.83
C ASP A 100 -2.30 -8.17 52.53
N VAL A 101 -1.24 -7.65 51.89
CA VAL A 101 -0.06 -7.14 52.59
C VAL A 101 0.41 -5.86 51.90
N ILE A 102 0.10 -4.74 52.55
CA ILE A 102 0.65 -3.41 52.33
C ILE A 102 2.02 -3.36 53.03
N PRO A 103 3.14 -3.06 52.35
CA PRO A 103 4.32 -2.54 53.01
C PRO A 103 4.23 -1.01 53.18
N PRO A 104 4.77 -0.48 54.29
CA PRO A 104 4.55 0.90 54.74
C PRO A 104 5.29 1.94 53.89
N ALA A 105 4.69 3.13 53.90
CA ALA A 105 5.25 4.38 53.41
C ALA A 105 6.62 4.66 54.04
N VAL A 106 7.58 5.02 53.20
CA VAL A 106 8.85 5.63 53.61
C VAL A 106 8.59 7.13 53.71
N GLU A 107 8.69 7.67 54.93
CA GLU A 107 8.84 9.10 55.18
C GLU A 107 10.19 9.54 54.63
N GLU A 108 10.20 10.46 53.66
CA GLU A 108 11.40 11.18 53.25
C GLU A 108 11.48 12.52 54.01
N ASP A 109 12.62 12.70 54.66
CA ASP A 109 13.06 13.82 55.47
C ASP A 109 13.32 15.07 54.60
N PRO A 110 12.75 16.26 54.93
CA PRO A 110 12.84 17.43 54.06
C PRO A 110 14.00 18.34 54.48
N HIS A 111 15.26 17.92 54.35
CA HIS A 111 16.40 18.85 54.44
C HIS A 111 17.67 18.33 53.74
N ASP A 112 17.71 18.47 52.41
CA ASP A 112 18.98 18.56 51.68
C ASP A 112 19.01 19.84 50.83
N PRO A 113 20.10 20.62 50.86
CA PRO A 113 20.26 21.82 50.05
C PRO A 113 20.33 21.45 48.55
N PRO A 114 19.91 22.35 47.65
CA PRO A 114 19.90 22.07 46.23
C PRO A 114 21.31 21.78 45.73
N ASP A 115 21.56 20.51 45.40
CA ASP A 115 22.74 20.09 44.68
C ASP A 115 22.71 20.79 43.31
N THR A 116 23.55 21.80 43.18
CA THR A 116 23.81 22.55 41.95
C THR A 116 24.92 21.87 41.14
N SER A 117 25.00 20.54 41.21
CA SER A 117 25.61 19.75 40.16
C SER A 117 24.73 19.88 38.90
N VAL A 118 25.00 20.94 38.13
CA VAL A 118 24.65 20.98 36.72
C VAL A 118 25.19 19.67 36.14
N ALA A 119 24.28 18.73 35.84
CA ALA A 119 24.63 17.53 35.13
C ALA A 119 25.34 17.97 33.86
N VAL A 120 26.66 17.87 33.87
CA VAL A 120 27.49 18.07 32.69
C VAL A 120 27.03 16.97 31.76
N LEU A 121 26.20 17.35 30.78
CA LEU A 121 25.82 16.45 29.70
C LEU A 121 27.13 15.85 29.18
N PRO A 122 27.27 14.50 29.19
CA PRO A 122 28.49 13.88 28.73
C PRO A 122 28.82 14.46 27.36
N ALA A 123 30.08 14.88 27.17
CA ALA A 123 30.58 15.27 25.86
C ALA A 123 30.12 14.21 24.85
N PRO A 124 29.71 14.59 23.62
CA PRO A 124 29.13 13.68 22.63
C PRO A 124 30.17 12.63 22.22
N GLY A 125 30.34 11.62 23.07
CA GLY A 125 31.17 10.46 22.88
C GLY A 125 30.36 9.48 22.05
N ASP A 126 30.88 9.19 20.86
CA ASP A 126 30.65 7.98 20.08
C ASP A 126 29.32 7.26 20.34
N ARG A 127 28.21 7.91 19.97
CA ARG A 127 26.95 7.21 19.75
C ARG A 127 27.17 6.19 18.63
N GLN A 128 27.57 4.97 19.00
CA GLN A 128 27.63 3.86 18.07
C GLN A 128 26.21 3.40 17.78
N CYS A 129 25.63 3.97 16.72
CA CYS A 129 24.44 3.43 16.10
C CYS A 129 24.72 1.98 15.71
N LYS A 130 24.12 1.02 16.43
CA LYS A 130 24.49 -0.40 16.35
C LYS A 130 23.31 -1.28 15.95
N GLY A 131 23.66 -2.23 15.09
CA GLY A 131 22.80 -3.24 14.50
C GLY A 131 22.33 -2.86 13.09
N ILE A 132 21.51 -3.73 12.53
CA ILE A 132 21.09 -3.68 11.14
C ILE A 132 20.54 -2.29 10.70
N LYS A 133 19.72 -1.51 11.44
CA LYS A 133 19.77 -0.75 12.74
C LYS A 133 20.58 0.56 12.85
N TYR A 134 21.09 1.20 11.78
CA TYR A 134 21.57 2.61 11.89
C TYR A 134 20.45 3.65 12.09
N ALA A 135 19.22 3.21 12.35
CA ALA A 135 18.16 4.08 12.82
C ALA A 135 18.26 4.32 14.33
N PHE A 136 18.96 3.50 15.13
CA PHE A 136 18.90 3.56 16.60
C PHE A 136 20.27 3.43 17.27
N ASP A 137 20.46 4.11 18.40
CA ASP A 137 21.57 3.87 19.33
C ASP A 137 21.21 2.78 20.36
N ASN A 138 22.12 2.48 21.28
CA ASN A 138 21.90 1.48 22.34
C ASN A 138 20.79 1.88 23.32
N ASP A 139 20.38 3.15 23.33
CA ASP A 139 19.32 3.68 24.18
C ASP A 139 17.96 3.71 23.45
N GLY A 140 17.89 3.17 22.22
CA GLY A 140 16.69 3.18 21.39
C GLY A 140 16.35 4.54 20.78
N LYS A 141 17.24 5.53 20.88
CA LYS A 141 17.03 6.87 20.32
C LYS A 141 17.36 6.89 18.83
N PRO A 142 16.61 7.64 18.01
CA PRO A 142 16.84 7.69 16.59
C PRO A 142 18.20 8.32 16.27
N CYS A 143 19.03 7.61 15.53
CA CYS A 143 20.34 8.06 15.03
C CYS A 143 20.25 9.01 13.82
N MET A 144 19.07 9.15 13.22
CA MET A 144 18.80 10.00 12.07
C MET A 144 17.34 10.48 12.09
N ASP A 145 17.01 11.53 11.32
CA ASP A 145 15.62 11.89 11.09
C ASP A 145 14.90 10.74 10.35
N LEU A 146 13.99 10.07 11.05
CA LEU A 146 13.20 8.97 10.49
C LEU A 146 11.99 9.46 9.70
N LYS A 147 11.58 10.74 9.83
CA LYS A 147 10.40 11.24 9.12
C LYS A 147 10.59 11.21 7.61
N THR A 148 11.73 11.68 7.12
CA THR A 148 12.05 11.70 5.69
C THR A 148 11.98 10.31 5.03
N PRO A 149 12.65 9.26 5.54
CA PRO A 149 12.55 7.92 4.97
C PRO A 149 11.18 7.28 5.19
N MET A 150 10.48 7.59 6.28
CA MET A 150 9.14 7.05 6.58
C MET A 150 8.01 7.71 5.79
N TYR A 151 8.15 8.96 5.35
CA TYR A 151 7.14 9.66 4.56
C TYR A 151 6.72 8.88 3.31
N LYS A 152 7.67 8.10 2.75
CA LYS A 152 7.44 7.26 1.56
C LYS A 152 7.04 5.83 1.89
N GLN A 153 6.99 5.48 3.18
CA GLN A 153 6.52 4.19 3.66
C GLN A 153 5.04 4.30 4.03
N LEU A 154 4.24 3.44 3.42
CA LEU A 154 2.81 3.37 3.69
C LEU A 154 2.56 2.48 4.91
N ILE A 155 3.21 2.82 6.03
CA ILE A 155 3.01 2.11 7.29
C ILE A 155 1.91 2.82 8.06
N TYR A 156 0.86 2.08 8.37
CA TYR A 156 -0.29 2.51 9.14
C TYR A 156 -0.23 1.93 10.54
N VAL A 157 -0.78 2.67 11.49
CA VAL A 157 -0.72 2.41 12.93
C VAL A 157 -2.14 2.38 13.49
N THR A 158 -2.42 1.42 14.35
CA THR A 158 -3.45 1.59 15.39
C THR A 158 -2.75 1.97 16.69
N ASP A 159 -3.11 3.10 17.27
CA ASP A 159 -2.56 3.60 18.54
C ASP A 159 -3.64 3.73 19.62
N ARG A 160 -4.65 2.87 19.55
CA ARG A 160 -5.66 2.79 20.61
C ARG A 160 -5.10 2.03 21.83
N PRO A 161 -5.53 2.36 23.06
CA PRO A 161 -5.04 1.67 24.26
C PRO A 161 -5.26 0.15 24.24
N ASP A 162 -6.30 -0.31 23.54
CA ASP A 162 -6.76 -1.69 23.50
C ASP A 162 -6.42 -2.43 22.21
N VAL A 163 -5.86 -1.75 21.20
CA VAL A 163 -5.40 -2.40 19.95
C VAL A 163 -4.26 -1.61 19.33
N GLN A 164 -3.08 -2.24 19.28
CA GLN A 164 -1.88 -1.67 18.69
C GLN A 164 -1.21 -2.64 17.72
N TYR A 165 -1.03 -2.22 16.48
CA TYR A 165 -0.25 -2.94 15.47
C TYR A 165 0.25 -1.99 14.36
N LEU A 166 1.23 -2.47 13.58
CA LEU A 166 1.69 -1.82 12.35
C LEU A 166 1.25 -2.62 11.12
N TYR A 167 0.72 -1.91 10.13
CA TYR A 167 0.37 -2.47 8.83
C TYR A 167 1.10 -1.75 7.70
N CYS A 168 1.84 -2.50 6.88
CA CYS A 168 2.41 -1.99 5.65
C CYS A 168 1.39 -2.08 4.49
N GLY A 169 0.76 -0.97 4.13
CA GLY A 169 -0.26 -0.88 3.08
C GLY A 169 0.31 -0.62 1.69
N ILE A 170 0.88 -1.64 1.08
CA ILE A 170 1.38 -1.58 -0.30
C ILE A 170 0.19 -1.42 -1.28
N PRO A 171 0.23 -0.44 -2.21
CA PRO A 171 -0.86 -0.26 -3.16
C PRO A 171 -1.03 -1.49 -4.04
N LYS A 172 -2.30 -1.84 -4.29
CA LYS A 172 -2.75 -2.98 -5.11
C LYS A 172 -2.55 -4.37 -4.50
N ASN A 173 -2.18 -4.43 -3.22
CA ASN A 173 -2.12 -5.66 -2.42
C ASN A 173 -3.34 -5.81 -1.49
N GLY A 174 -4.53 -5.40 -1.96
CA GLY A 174 -5.73 -5.42 -1.12
C GLY A 174 -5.72 -4.36 0.00
N CYS A 175 -4.85 -3.34 -0.05
CA CYS A 175 -4.69 -2.36 1.01
C CYS A 175 -5.99 -1.61 1.41
N THR A 176 -6.94 -1.47 0.48
CA THR A 176 -8.25 -0.86 0.74
C THR A 176 -9.01 -1.59 1.86
N TYR A 177 -8.94 -2.91 1.93
CA TYR A 177 -9.61 -3.71 2.98
C TYR A 177 -9.01 -3.43 4.37
N HIS A 178 -7.68 -3.44 4.46
CA HIS A 178 -6.98 -3.17 5.71
C HIS A 178 -7.14 -1.72 6.17
N LEU A 179 -7.18 -0.76 5.24
CA LEU A 179 -7.47 0.64 5.56
C LEU A 179 -8.92 0.87 5.98
N ALA A 180 -9.88 0.13 5.41
CA ALA A 180 -11.26 0.16 5.87
C ALA A 180 -11.37 -0.35 7.31
N MET A 181 -10.68 -1.45 7.62
CA MET A 181 -10.58 -1.99 8.98
C MET A 181 -9.98 -0.98 9.96
N LEU A 182 -8.86 -0.34 9.61
CA LEU A 182 -8.26 0.73 10.41
C LEU A 182 -9.27 1.85 10.68
N ASN A 183 -9.89 2.41 9.64
CA ASN A 183 -10.91 3.44 9.79
C ASN A 183 -12.05 3.02 10.72
N ARG A 184 -12.45 1.74 10.70
CA ARG A 184 -13.54 1.24 11.54
C ARG A 184 -13.09 1.03 13.00
N ILE A 185 -11.86 0.58 13.26
CA ILE A 185 -11.28 0.53 14.63
C ILE A 185 -11.27 1.92 15.28
N TYR A 186 -11.07 2.97 14.47
CA TYR A 186 -11.16 4.35 14.91
C TYR A 186 -12.59 4.93 14.95
N GLY A 187 -13.62 4.14 14.63
CA GLY A 187 -15.01 4.57 14.73
C GLY A 187 -15.49 5.46 13.59
N ALA A 188 -14.85 5.45 12.41
CA ALA A 188 -15.32 6.22 11.27
C ALA A 188 -16.66 5.68 10.74
N LYS A 189 -17.69 6.54 10.67
CA LYS A 189 -19.03 6.16 10.17
C LYS A 189 -19.02 5.62 8.73
N ASN A 190 -18.17 6.20 7.87
CA ASN A 190 -18.05 5.83 6.45
C ASN A 190 -16.75 5.05 6.19
N TYR A 191 -16.35 4.17 7.10
CA TYR A 191 -15.06 3.45 7.05
C TYR A 191 -14.80 2.70 5.73
N GLU A 192 -15.85 2.38 4.97
CA GLU A 192 -15.77 1.65 3.70
C GLU A 192 -15.75 2.54 2.46
N SER A 193 -16.07 3.82 2.61
CA SER A 193 -16.12 4.74 1.47
C SER A 193 -14.72 4.87 0.89
N ALA A 194 -14.57 4.70 -0.42
CA ALA A 194 -13.31 4.92 -1.10
C ALA A 194 -12.79 6.35 -0.84
N ALA A 195 -13.68 7.35 -0.76
CA ALA A 195 -13.31 8.71 -0.40
C ALA A 195 -12.67 8.75 1.00
N THR A 196 -13.27 8.09 1.99
CA THR A 196 -12.75 8.04 3.36
C THR A 196 -11.47 7.22 3.48
N ILE A 197 -11.40 6.06 2.81
CA ILE A 197 -10.23 5.19 2.83
C ILE A 197 -9.04 5.86 2.17
N HIS A 198 -9.27 6.63 1.10
CA HIS A 198 -8.23 7.25 0.30
C HIS A 198 -7.95 8.73 0.60
N ASP A 199 -8.72 9.34 1.51
CA ASP A 199 -8.53 10.69 2.03
C ASP A 199 -7.11 10.85 2.62
N LYS A 200 -6.33 11.76 2.04
CA LYS A 200 -4.93 12.00 2.46
C LYS A 200 -4.88 12.54 3.89
N ASP A 201 -5.76 13.44 4.27
CA ASP A 201 -5.72 14.10 5.57
C ASP A 201 -6.06 13.11 6.68
N ARG A 202 -7.05 12.24 6.44
CA ARG A 202 -7.37 11.14 7.36
C ARG A 202 -6.30 10.05 7.38
N LYS A 203 -5.74 9.67 6.23
CA LYS A 203 -4.62 8.72 6.17
C LYS A 203 -3.44 9.18 7.01
N ASN A 204 -3.12 10.48 6.95
CA ASN A 204 -1.97 11.02 7.66
C ASN A 204 -2.11 10.80 9.18
N ILE A 205 -3.32 10.82 9.74
CA ILE A 205 -3.57 10.51 11.16
C ILE A 205 -3.07 9.11 11.53
N PHE A 206 -3.25 8.15 10.63
CA PHE A 206 -2.90 6.74 10.84
C PHE A 206 -1.50 6.39 10.36
N THR A 207 -0.82 7.27 9.62
CA THR A 207 0.52 6.96 9.10
C THR A 207 1.57 7.07 10.19
N LEU A 208 2.49 6.10 10.21
CA LEU A 208 3.61 6.09 11.15
C LEU A 208 4.47 7.36 11.02
N TYR A 209 4.65 7.88 9.80
CA TYR A 209 5.47 9.09 9.58
C TYR A 209 4.88 10.36 10.21
N ALA A 210 3.59 10.38 10.54
CA ALA A 210 2.97 11.51 11.24
C ALA A 210 3.33 11.57 12.72
N ARG A 211 4.00 10.53 13.25
CA ARG A 211 4.55 10.51 14.60
C ARG A 211 5.94 11.16 14.62
N ASP A 212 6.41 11.54 15.80
CA ASP A 212 7.79 12.01 16.00
C ASP A 212 8.80 10.85 15.83
N SER A 213 10.06 11.18 15.54
CA SER A 213 11.09 10.17 15.24
C SER A 213 11.34 9.19 16.39
N GLU A 214 11.16 9.61 17.65
CA GLU A 214 11.33 8.74 18.82
C GLU A 214 10.17 7.74 18.94
N THR A 215 8.94 8.19 18.70
CA THR A 215 7.78 7.29 18.63
C THR A 215 7.91 6.30 17.48
N ILE A 216 8.31 6.75 16.29
CA ILE A 216 8.58 5.86 15.15
C ILE A 216 9.62 4.81 15.53
N ALA A 217 10.71 5.25 16.17
CA ALA A 217 11.79 4.40 16.62
C ALA A 217 11.28 3.27 17.53
N ARG A 218 10.60 3.67 18.61
CA ARG A 218 10.05 2.78 19.62
C ARG A 218 9.08 1.76 19.02
N MET A 219 8.22 2.17 18.09
CA MET A 219 7.25 1.25 17.46
C MET A 219 7.93 0.23 16.53
N LEU A 220 8.93 0.66 15.76
CA LEU A 220 9.65 -0.24 14.85
C LEU A 220 10.56 -1.21 15.60
N SER A 221 11.17 -0.79 16.72
CA SER A 221 12.07 -1.63 17.52
C SER A 221 11.35 -2.55 18.50
N ASN A 222 10.10 -2.28 18.85
CA ASN A 222 9.33 -3.10 19.79
C ASN A 222 8.96 -4.47 19.18
N GLU A 223 9.65 -5.54 19.55
CA GLU A 223 9.40 -6.91 19.05
C GLU A 223 8.02 -7.48 19.42
N THR A 224 7.38 -7.00 20.49
CA THR A 224 6.05 -7.46 20.92
C THR A 224 4.91 -6.76 20.19
N LEU A 225 5.16 -5.60 19.57
CA LEU A 225 4.17 -4.91 18.75
C LEU A 225 3.95 -5.69 17.45
N PRO A 226 2.73 -6.21 17.18
CA PRO A 226 2.45 -6.93 15.95
C PRO A 226 2.69 -6.05 14.71
N LYS A 227 3.38 -6.60 13.72
CA LYS A 227 3.66 -5.93 12.44
C LYS A 227 3.38 -6.90 11.31
N TYR A 228 2.61 -6.47 10.33
CA TYR A 228 2.37 -7.30 9.15
C TYR A 228 2.30 -6.50 7.86
N MET A 229 2.51 -7.21 6.77
CA MET A 229 2.35 -6.72 5.41
C MET A 229 1.64 -7.76 4.57
N VAL A 230 0.90 -7.28 3.58
CA VAL A 230 0.29 -8.14 2.56
C VAL A 230 0.97 -7.86 1.23
N ILE A 231 1.52 -8.91 0.64
CA ILE A 231 2.18 -8.94 -0.67
C ILE A 231 1.27 -9.60 -1.69
N ARG A 232 1.48 -9.33 -2.98
CA ARG A 232 0.73 -9.95 -4.07
C ARG A 232 1.70 -10.48 -5.11
N ASN A 233 1.29 -11.42 -5.97
CA ASN A 233 2.10 -11.78 -7.12
C ASN A 233 2.45 -10.50 -7.92
N PRO A 234 3.73 -10.19 -8.17
CA PRO A 234 4.14 -8.91 -8.77
C PRO A 234 3.51 -8.64 -10.15
N LEU A 235 3.28 -9.70 -10.95
CA LEU A 235 2.64 -9.57 -12.26
C LEU A 235 1.15 -9.22 -12.10
N ARG A 236 0.43 -9.93 -11.20
CA ARG A 236 -0.98 -9.66 -10.90
C ARG A 236 -1.17 -8.27 -10.28
N ARG A 237 -0.24 -7.84 -9.43
CA ARG A 237 -0.23 -6.48 -8.85
C ARG A 237 -0.07 -5.43 -9.92
N THR A 238 0.87 -5.61 -10.85
CA THR A 238 1.12 -4.66 -11.95
C THR A 238 -0.11 -4.53 -12.84
N LEU A 239 -0.74 -5.64 -13.25
CA LEU A 239 -1.99 -5.58 -14.00
C LEU A 239 -3.10 -4.87 -13.20
N SER A 240 -3.24 -5.19 -11.92
CA SER A 240 -4.23 -4.52 -11.07
C SER A 240 -3.98 -3.02 -10.93
N ALA A 241 -2.73 -2.57 -11.05
CA ALA A 241 -2.38 -1.16 -11.10
C ALA A 241 -2.73 -0.54 -12.46
N TYR A 242 -2.44 -1.22 -13.57
CA TYR A 242 -2.81 -0.79 -14.93
C TYR A 242 -4.31 -0.56 -15.08
N LEU A 243 -5.10 -1.56 -14.68
CA LEU A 243 -6.57 -1.53 -14.77
C LEU A 243 -7.20 -0.41 -13.92
N ASP A 244 -6.49 0.13 -12.94
CA ASP A 244 -7.00 1.18 -12.06
C ASP A 244 -6.42 2.57 -12.35
N LYS A 245 -5.16 2.64 -12.82
CA LYS A 245 -4.40 3.90 -12.96
C LYS A 245 -4.14 4.32 -14.39
N VAL A 246 -4.33 3.43 -15.35
CA VAL A 246 -4.04 3.71 -16.77
C VAL A 246 -5.32 3.51 -17.58
N GLU A 247 -5.85 2.29 -17.61
CA GLU A 247 -6.97 1.92 -18.48
C GLU A 247 -8.23 2.81 -18.34
N PRO A 248 -8.69 3.20 -17.13
CA PRO A 248 -9.88 4.02 -16.99
C PRO A 248 -9.76 5.41 -17.63
N TYR A 249 -8.54 5.88 -17.86
CA TYR A 249 -8.25 7.18 -18.48
C TYR A 249 -8.06 7.08 -20.00
N LEU A 250 -8.04 5.87 -20.55
CA LEU A 250 -8.00 5.65 -22.00
C LEU A 250 -9.43 5.68 -22.59
N PRO A 251 -9.60 6.13 -23.84
CA PRO A 251 -10.83 5.90 -24.60
C PRO A 251 -11.19 4.42 -24.63
N GLU A 252 -12.47 4.11 -24.50
CA GLU A 252 -12.95 2.71 -24.44
C GLU A 252 -12.52 1.88 -25.66
N SER A 253 -12.45 2.50 -26.84
CA SER A 253 -12.03 1.86 -28.09
C SER A 253 -10.59 1.34 -28.11
N ILE A 254 -9.74 1.77 -27.18
CA ILE A 254 -8.34 1.34 -27.09
C ILE A 254 -8.03 0.59 -25.77
N ARG A 255 -9.05 0.15 -25.02
CA ARG A 255 -8.85 -0.66 -23.80
C ARG A 255 -8.66 -2.13 -24.17
N THR A 256 -7.47 -2.45 -24.69
CA THR A 256 -7.12 -3.77 -25.27
C THR A 256 -5.86 -4.36 -24.64
N SER A 257 -5.60 -5.65 -24.86
CA SER A 257 -4.34 -6.29 -24.44
C SER A 257 -3.14 -5.67 -25.16
N ALA A 258 -3.25 -5.37 -26.45
CA ALA A 258 -2.21 -4.67 -27.21
C ALA A 258 -1.82 -3.33 -26.57
N THR A 259 -2.80 -2.52 -26.14
CA THR A 259 -2.51 -1.24 -25.47
C THR A 259 -1.87 -1.42 -24.10
N PHE A 260 -2.11 -2.54 -23.42
CA PHE A 260 -1.38 -2.90 -22.22
C PHE A 260 0.06 -3.35 -22.52
N HIS A 261 0.27 -4.10 -23.60
CA HIS A 261 1.61 -4.51 -24.05
C HIS A 261 2.45 -3.29 -24.43
N ASP A 262 1.88 -2.36 -25.21
CA ASP A 262 2.52 -1.09 -25.56
C ASP A 262 2.89 -0.31 -24.28
N TRP A 263 1.96 -0.24 -23.31
CA TRP A 263 2.24 0.40 -22.03
C TRP A 263 3.38 -0.28 -21.25
N ILE A 264 3.48 -1.61 -21.30
CA ILE A 264 4.59 -2.34 -20.67
C ILE A 264 5.93 -1.90 -21.26
N TYR A 265 6.06 -1.86 -22.59
CA TYR A 265 7.34 -1.56 -23.23
C TYR A 265 7.68 -0.07 -23.22
N ASP A 266 6.69 0.79 -23.43
CA ASP A 266 6.92 2.22 -23.63
C ASP A 266 6.84 3.02 -22.33
N GLN A 267 6.09 2.53 -21.34
CA GLN A 267 5.70 3.30 -20.17
C GLN A 267 5.90 2.58 -18.85
N PHE A 268 6.19 1.28 -18.83
CA PHE A 268 6.48 0.57 -17.60
C PHE A 268 7.99 0.32 -17.46
N PRO A 269 8.64 0.83 -16.41
CA PRO A 269 8.21 1.86 -15.46
C PRO A 269 8.80 3.23 -15.85
N VAL A 270 8.33 3.84 -16.94
CA VAL A 270 8.72 5.21 -17.31
C VAL A 270 8.07 6.18 -16.32
N ASP A 271 8.89 7.13 -15.83
CA ASP A 271 8.87 7.81 -14.51
C ASP A 271 9.84 7.24 -13.45
N LEU A 272 10.63 6.22 -13.77
CA LEU A 272 11.88 5.97 -13.03
C LEU A 272 12.97 6.93 -13.54
N PRO A 273 13.57 7.81 -12.70
CA PRO A 273 14.84 8.41 -13.06
C PRO A 273 15.82 7.27 -13.34
N ALA A 274 16.63 7.41 -14.41
CA ALA A 274 17.71 6.49 -14.77
C ALA A 274 18.74 6.28 -13.63
N ASP A 275 18.61 7.07 -12.57
CA ASP A 275 19.52 7.20 -11.43
C ASP A 275 18.92 6.58 -10.16
N TYR A 276 18.40 5.34 -10.19
CA TYR A 276 18.11 4.49 -9.01
C TYR A 276 17.28 5.08 -7.83
N ASP A 277 16.73 6.29 -7.91
CA ASP A 277 15.98 6.89 -6.82
C ASP A 277 14.50 6.48 -6.92
N TRP A 278 14.22 5.24 -6.52
CA TRP A 278 12.86 4.68 -6.38
C TRP A 278 11.93 5.53 -5.51
N ARG A 279 12.48 6.54 -4.83
CA ARG A 279 11.74 7.49 -4.02
C ARG A 279 10.86 8.43 -4.84
N SER A 280 11.07 8.59 -6.15
CA SER A 280 10.17 9.38 -7.02
C SER A 280 9.15 8.53 -7.78
N THR A 281 9.25 7.21 -7.70
CA THR A 281 8.36 6.29 -8.44
C THR A 281 6.94 6.38 -7.91
N ASN A 282 5.98 6.35 -8.83
CA ASN A 282 4.58 6.15 -8.49
C ASN A 282 4.43 4.85 -7.65
N PRO A 283 3.85 4.93 -6.44
CA PRO A 283 3.83 3.80 -5.51
C PRO A 283 2.99 2.60 -6.02
N HIS A 284 2.22 2.76 -7.10
CA HIS A 284 1.48 1.66 -7.74
C HIS A 284 2.39 0.71 -8.55
N TRP A 285 3.55 1.19 -9.03
CA TRP A 285 4.51 0.41 -9.83
C TRP A 285 5.83 0.16 -9.08
N LYS A 286 6.03 0.86 -7.95
CA LYS A 286 7.20 0.67 -7.10
C LYS A 286 7.32 -0.81 -6.68
N PRO A 287 8.52 -1.43 -6.73
CA PRO A 287 8.71 -2.80 -6.27
C PRO A 287 8.23 -3.00 -4.83
N GLU A 288 7.56 -4.12 -4.58
CA GLU A 288 6.95 -4.45 -3.29
C GLU A 288 8.01 -4.59 -2.18
N ARG A 289 9.19 -5.14 -2.51
CA ARG A 289 10.30 -5.26 -1.56
C ARG A 289 10.86 -3.93 -1.06
N GLU A 290 10.59 -2.84 -1.77
CA GLU A 290 11.04 -1.48 -1.43
C GLU A 290 10.06 -0.77 -0.48
N PHE A 291 8.95 -1.41 -0.13
CA PHE A 291 8.03 -0.92 0.89
C PHE A 291 8.39 -1.48 2.26
N CYS A 292 8.25 -0.62 3.27
CA CYS A 292 8.32 -0.90 4.69
C CYS A 292 9.62 -1.56 5.18
N GLY A 293 10.64 -1.60 4.33
CA GLY A 293 12.00 -2.04 4.64
C GLY A 293 12.96 -0.86 4.79
N TYR A 294 13.70 -0.84 5.89
CA TYR A 294 14.96 -0.09 5.99
C TYR A 294 16.04 -0.94 5.33
N LYS A 295 16.36 -0.66 4.05
CA LYS A 295 17.29 -1.44 3.20
C LYS A 295 16.84 -2.89 2.95
N ILE A 296 15.96 -3.11 1.94
CA ILE A 296 15.68 -4.28 1.05
C ILE A 296 15.80 -5.73 1.58
N ARG A 297 16.71 -6.09 2.48
CA ARG A 297 17.01 -7.48 2.84
C ARG A 297 16.23 -8.03 4.03
N ASP A 298 15.60 -7.17 4.84
CA ASP A 298 15.11 -7.58 6.16
C ASP A 298 13.65 -7.22 6.45
N VAL A 299 12.82 -6.92 5.43
CA VAL A 299 11.40 -6.62 5.68
C VAL A 299 10.69 -7.79 6.38
N GLN A 300 11.05 -9.03 6.01
CA GLN A 300 10.56 -10.27 6.63
C GLN A 300 11.02 -10.47 8.08
N LYS A 301 12.09 -9.78 8.52
CA LYS A 301 12.53 -9.82 9.92
C LYS A 301 11.70 -8.91 10.82
N VAL A 302 11.07 -7.89 10.24
CA VAL A 302 10.30 -6.88 10.98
C VAL A 302 8.80 -7.11 10.84
N PHE A 303 8.33 -7.47 9.65
CA PHE A 303 6.93 -7.68 9.33
C PHE A 303 6.65 -9.16 9.05
N LYS A 304 5.58 -9.68 9.64
CA LYS A 304 4.98 -10.93 9.19
C LYS A 304 4.37 -10.70 7.80
N VAL A 305 4.78 -11.52 6.84
CA VAL A 305 4.40 -11.35 5.42
C VAL A 305 3.30 -12.35 5.06
N PHE A 306 2.24 -11.85 4.44
CA PHE A 306 1.10 -12.65 3.97
C PHE A 306 0.84 -12.41 2.49
N ARG A 307 0.25 -13.38 1.80
CA ARG A 307 -0.11 -13.26 0.38
C ARG A 307 -1.57 -12.85 0.22
N VAL A 308 -1.86 -11.97 -0.74
CA VAL A 308 -3.24 -11.64 -1.13
C VAL A 308 -3.98 -12.89 -1.59
N GLU A 309 -3.25 -13.79 -2.24
CA GLU A 309 -3.70 -15.06 -2.79
C GLU A 309 -4.14 -16.06 -1.71
N ASN A 310 -3.68 -15.90 -0.47
CA ASN A 310 -4.04 -16.75 0.68
C ASN A 310 -4.71 -15.92 1.78
N PRO A 311 -5.95 -15.45 1.56
CA PRO A 311 -6.56 -14.50 2.47
C PRO A 311 -6.87 -15.06 3.86
N GLU A 312 -7.02 -16.38 3.99
CA GLU A 312 -7.24 -17.06 5.26
C GLU A 312 -6.08 -16.81 6.24
N ASP A 313 -4.83 -16.87 5.77
CA ASP A 313 -3.63 -16.76 6.61
C ASP A 313 -3.57 -15.44 7.37
N TYR A 314 -3.81 -14.32 6.67
CA TYR A 314 -3.80 -13.02 7.32
C TYR A 314 -5.09 -12.73 8.06
N VAL A 315 -6.23 -13.27 7.64
CA VAL A 315 -7.48 -13.14 8.40
C VAL A 315 -7.30 -13.80 9.77
N GLU A 316 -6.87 -15.06 9.82
CA GLU A 316 -6.62 -15.78 11.08
C GLU A 316 -5.64 -15.03 11.98
N TYR A 317 -4.55 -14.52 11.42
CA TYR A 317 -3.61 -13.68 12.17
C TYR A 317 -4.27 -12.41 12.72
N LEU A 318 -5.12 -11.73 11.96
CA LEU A 318 -5.84 -10.54 12.42
C LEU A 318 -6.77 -10.86 13.60
N TYR A 319 -7.42 -12.03 13.60
CA TYR A 319 -8.21 -12.50 14.75
C TYR A 319 -7.38 -12.68 16.03
N THR A 320 -6.06 -12.92 15.91
CA THR A 320 -5.19 -13.05 17.10
C THR A 320 -4.74 -11.71 17.69
N ILE A 321 -4.70 -10.64 16.89
CA ILE A 321 -4.16 -9.33 17.33
C ILE A 321 -5.22 -8.26 17.50
N ILE A 322 -6.42 -8.47 16.95
CA ILE A 322 -7.54 -7.53 17.06
C ILE A 322 -8.53 -8.05 18.10
N PRO A 323 -8.85 -7.27 19.14
CA PRO A 323 -9.84 -7.67 20.14
C PRO A 323 -11.20 -8.00 19.52
N GLU A 324 -11.87 -8.99 20.09
CA GLU A 324 -13.13 -9.53 19.58
C GLU A 324 -14.24 -8.50 19.37
N LYS A 325 -14.33 -7.47 20.21
CA LYS A 325 -15.29 -6.36 20.06
C LYS A 325 -15.13 -5.59 18.75
N TYR A 326 -13.92 -5.59 18.19
CA TYR A 326 -13.61 -5.07 16.86
C TYR A 326 -13.68 -6.16 15.78
N LEU A 327 -14.32 -7.29 16.03
CA LEU A 327 -14.49 -8.37 15.05
C LEU A 327 -15.95 -8.85 14.97
N LYS A 328 -16.64 -8.91 16.13
CA LYS A 328 -18.00 -9.47 16.31
C LYS A 328 -19.12 -8.44 16.35
N ASP A 329 -18.90 -7.23 16.88
CA ASP A 329 -19.99 -6.25 17.02
C ASP A 329 -20.38 -5.70 15.64
N GLY A 330 -21.55 -6.14 15.15
CA GLY A 330 -22.20 -5.71 13.91
C GLY A 330 -22.07 -4.20 13.65
N TRP A 331 -21.72 -3.85 12.43
CA TRP A 331 -20.78 -2.76 12.21
C TRP A 331 -21.41 -1.54 11.54
N GLY A 332 -22.07 -0.70 12.34
CA GLY A 332 -22.91 0.37 11.81
C GLY A 332 -24.19 -0.19 11.17
N ARG A 333 -25.14 0.69 10.78
CA ARG A 333 -26.53 0.35 10.41
C ARG A 333 -26.72 -0.69 9.28
N LYS A 334 -25.66 -1.24 8.68
CA LYS A 334 -25.74 -2.29 7.67
C LYS A 334 -25.39 -3.64 8.30
N GLU A 335 -26.45 -4.38 8.61
CA GLU A 335 -26.59 -5.84 8.57
C GLU A 335 -25.34 -6.69 8.82
N ASN A 336 -25.28 -7.33 10.00
CA ASN A 336 -24.81 -8.71 10.32
C ASN A 336 -23.60 -9.35 9.57
N MET A 337 -22.74 -8.61 8.87
CA MET A 337 -21.55 -9.17 8.23
C MET A 337 -20.39 -9.18 9.22
N ASN A 338 -19.91 -10.37 9.59
CA ASN A 338 -18.72 -10.50 10.44
C ASN A 338 -17.44 -10.12 9.66
N PHE A 339 -16.34 -9.88 10.38
CA PHE A 339 -15.08 -9.45 9.77
C PHE A 339 -14.53 -10.42 8.71
N ARG A 340 -14.59 -11.73 8.99
CA ARG A 340 -14.17 -12.77 8.05
C ARG A 340 -14.95 -12.66 6.74
N ASP A 341 -16.26 -12.50 6.79
CA ASP A 341 -17.11 -12.33 5.61
C ASP A 341 -16.88 -10.99 4.92
N HIS A 342 -16.47 -9.95 5.64
CA HIS A 342 -16.12 -8.67 5.04
C HIS A 342 -14.84 -8.75 4.19
N VAL A 343 -13.84 -9.52 4.66
CA VAL A 343 -12.53 -9.67 3.99
C VAL A 343 -12.54 -10.78 2.93
N LEU A 344 -13.19 -11.90 3.24
CA LEU A 344 -13.31 -13.07 2.36
C LEU A 344 -14.51 -12.98 1.41
N GLY A 345 -15.54 -12.21 1.77
CA GLY A 345 -16.79 -12.17 1.01
C GLY A 345 -16.75 -11.34 -0.27
N PRO A 346 -17.90 -11.28 -0.97
CA PRO A 346 -18.02 -10.89 -2.38
C PRO A 346 -17.94 -9.37 -2.62
N ARG A 347 -17.30 -8.60 -1.71
CA ARG A 347 -16.90 -7.24 -2.06
C ARG A 347 -16.19 -7.31 -3.39
N LYS A 348 -16.41 -6.29 -4.23
CA LYS A 348 -15.72 -6.08 -5.51
C LYS A 348 -14.20 -5.95 -5.28
N ARG A 349 -13.51 -7.02 -4.83
CA ARG A 349 -12.13 -7.33 -5.22
C ARG A 349 -12.11 -7.05 -6.70
N THR A 350 -11.09 -6.37 -7.22
CA THR A 350 -11.00 -6.04 -8.64
C THR A 350 -11.40 -7.26 -9.44
N GLY A 351 -12.67 -7.27 -9.88
CA GLY A 351 -13.36 -8.52 -10.16
C GLY A 351 -12.65 -9.17 -11.31
N ASN A 352 -12.50 -10.49 -11.23
CA ASN A 352 -11.96 -11.25 -12.34
C ASN A 352 -10.52 -10.83 -12.68
N THR A 353 -9.71 -10.40 -11.69
CA THR A 353 -8.29 -10.09 -11.99
C THR A 353 -7.60 -11.29 -12.62
N ASP A 354 -7.97 -12.51 -12.23
CA ASP A 354 -7.39 -13.74 -12.77
C ASP A 354 -7.83 -13.99 -14.22
N GLU A 355 -9.11 -13.82 -14.55
CA GLU A 355 -9.58 -13.88 -15.95
C GLU A 355 -8.97 -12.77 -16.81
N LYS A 356 -8.87 -11.55 -16.25
CA LYS A 356 -8.20 -10.43 -16.91
C LYS A 356 -6.71 -10.70 -17.05
N PHE A 357 -6.08 -11.38 -16.11
CA PHE A 357 -4.67 -11.75 -16.22
C PHE A 357 -4.43 -12.60 -17.45
N GLU A 358 -5.26 -13.60 -17.67
CA GLU A 358 -5.20 -14.44 -18.86
C GLU A 358 -5.42 -13.68 -20.17
N ARG A 359 -6.29 -12.67 -20.16
CA ARG A 359 -6.56 -11.80 -21.32
C ARG A 359 -5.43 -10.83 -21.62
N TYR A 360 -4.78 -10.25 -20.62
CA TYR A 360 -3.79 -9.18 -20.80
C TYR A 360 -2.36 -9.73 -20.93
N PHE A 361 -2.07 -10.86 -20.28
CA PHE A 361 -0.85 -11.65 -20.50
C PHE A 361 -1.16 -12.82 -21.43
N ASP A 362 -1.49 -12.48 -22.68
CA ASP A 362 -1.75 -13.38 -23.81
C ASP A 362 -0.53 -13.56 -24.73
N ASP A 363 0.55 -12.80 -24.49
CA ASP A 363 1.82 -12.86 -25.23
C ASP A 363 2.99 -13.28 -24.32
N LEU A 364 3.80 -14.24 -24.79
CA LEU A 364 4.93 -14.80 -24.01
C LEU A 364 6.09 -13.82 -23.84
N ASP A 365 6.39 -13.01 -24.85
CA ASP A 365 7.49 -12.06 -24.80
C ASP A 365 7.16 -10.94 -23.81
N VAL A 366 5.92 -10.45 -23.82
CA VAL A 366 5.42 -9.48 -22.84
C VAL A 366 5.49 -10.05 -21.42
N PHE A 367 5.04 -11.30 -21.22
CA PHE A 367 5.11 -11.96 -19.93
C PHE A 367 6.56 -12.10 -19.43
N ASP A 368 7.46 -12.60 -20.28
CA ASP A 368 8.86 -12.84 -19.94
C ASP A 368 9.61 -11.52 -19.67
N HIS A 369 9.31 -10.48 -20.45
CA HIS A 369 9.84 -9.13 -20.23
C HIS A 369 9.43 -8.59 -18.84
N MET A 370 8.15 -8.70 -18.49
CA MET A 370 7.66 -8.25 -17.19
C MET A 370 8.21 -9.08 -16.03
N ALA A 371 8.28 -10.40 -16.18
CA ALA A 371 8.86 -11.28 -15.17
C ALA A 371 10.36 -10.99 -14.94
N MET A 372 11.09 -10.58 -15.99
CA MET A 372 12.46 -10.11 -15.88
C MET A 372 12.57 -8.78 -15.12
N ILE A 373 11.74 -7.78 -15.43
CA ILE A 373 11.73 -6.48 -14.71
C ILE A 373 11.45 -6.70 -13.23
N LEU A 374 10.48 -7.56 -12.91
CA LEU A 374 10.02 -7.83 -11.54
C LEU A 374 10.79 -8.98 -10.86
N LYS A 375 11.87 -9.48 -11.48
CA LYS A 375 12.58 -10.69 -11.04
C LYS A 375 12.93 -10.68 -9.55
N GLN A 376 13.43 -9.55 -9.06
CA GLN A 376 13.85 -9.44 -7.66
C GLN A 376 12.67 -9.51 -6.68
N ASP A 377 11.49 -8.97 -6.99
CA ASP A 377 10.30 -9.14 -6.14
C ASP A 377 9.82 -10.59 -6.20
N ILE A 378 9.79 -11.18 -7.39
CA ILE A 378 9.39 -12.57 -7.59
C ILE A 378 10.25 -13.51 -6.75
N ASP A 379 11.57 -13.32 -6.75
CA ASP A 379 12.50 -14.15 -5.98
C ASP A 379 12.39 -13.91 -4.47
N VAL A 380 12.47 -12.64 -4.03
CA VAL A 380 12.54 -12.31 -2.59
C VAL A 380 11.22 -12.59 -1.88
N LEU A 381 10.09 -12.44 -2.56
CA LEU A 381 8.76 -12.65 -2.00
C LEU A 381 8.23 -14.09 -2.20
N GLY A 382 9.00 -14.95 -2.85
CA GLY A 382 8.71 -16.38 -3.00
C GLY A 382 7.65 -16.71 -4.05
N TYR A 383 7.49 -15.89 -5.09
CA TYR A 383 6.54 -16.11 -6.19
C TYR A 383 7.12 -16.86 -7.38
N ARG A 384 8.38 -17.32 -7.32
CA ARG A 384 9.07 -17.98 -8.44
C ARG A 384 8.27 -19.15 -9.02
N GLU A 385 7.86 -20.09 -8.18
CA GLU A 385 7.10 -21.27 -8.60
C GLU A 385 5.77 -20.90 -9.26
N GLU A 386 5.02 -19.98 -8.66
CA GLU A 386 3.73 -19.50 -9.19
C GLU A 386 3.91 -18.81 -10.56
N VAL A 387 4.95 -17.97 -10.72
CA VAL A 387 5.26 -17.32 -12.00
C VAL A 387 5.68 -18.33 -13.07
N ASP A 388 6.44 -19.36 -12.70
CA ASP A 388 6.84 -20.43 -13.62
C ASP A 388 5.62 -21.25 -14.08
N GLU A 389 4.66 -21.52 -13.17
CA GLU A 389 3.39 -22.15 -13.48
C GLU A 389 2.53 -21.29 -14.42
N MET A 390 2.39 -19.99 -14.14
CA MET A 390 1.69 -19.03 -15.00
C MET A 390 2.26 -19.03 -16.42
N ARG A 391 3.59 -19.01 -16.53
CA ARG A 391 4.29 -19.06 -17.82
C ARG A 391 4.01 -20.38 -18.54
N ALA A 392 4.05 -21.50 -17.83
CA ALA A 392 3.74 -22.81 -18.41
C ALA A 392 2.29 -22.91 -18.89
N ASN A 393 1.34 -22.34 -18.14
CA ASN A 393 -0.06 -22.21 -18.54
C ASN A 393 -0.23 -21.38 -19.81
N LEU A 394 0.42 -20.22 -19.89
CA LEU A 394 0.41 -19.38 -21.10
C LEU A 394 0.96 -20.14 -22.32
N LYS A 395 2.09 -20.83 -22.18
CA LYS A 395 2.66 -21.69 -23.25
C LYS A 395 1.70 -22.76 -23.73
N ARG A 396 0.92 -23.37 -22.83
CA ARG A 396 -0.10 -24.38 -23.20
C ARG A 396 -1.22 -23.74 -24.02
N ARG A 397 -1.74 -22.60 -23.58
CA ARG A 397 -2.82 -21.88 -24.28
C ARG A 397 -2.41 -21.46 -25.70
N MET A 398 -1.19 -20.95 -25.87
CA MET A 398 -0.67 -20.52 -27.18
C MET A 398 -0.39 -21.66 -28.17
N LYS A 399 -0.34 -22.92 -27.72
CA LYS A 399 -0.20 -24.08 -28.62
C LYS A 399 -1.55 -24.58 -29.16
N VAL A 400 -2.65 -24.18 -28.52
CA VAL A 400 -4.00 -24.63 -28.83
C VAL A 400 -4.72 -23.64 -29.76
N ALA A 401 -4.33 -22.36 -29.70
CA ALA A 401 -4.73 -21.33 -30.67
C ALA A 401 -3.94 -21.47 -31.98
#